data_AF-A0A7H1QDF4-F1
#
_entry.id   AF-A0A7H1QDF4-F1
#
_cell.length_a   1.000
_cell.length_b   1.000
_cell.length_c   1.000
_cell.angle_alpha   90.00
_cell.angle_beta   90.00
_cell.angle_gamma   90.00
#
_symmetry.space_group_name_H-M   'P 1'
#
loop_
_entity.id
_entity.type
_entity.pdbx_description
1 polymer ?
#
loop_
_entity_poly.entity_id
_entity_poly.type
_entity_poly.pdbx_seq_one_letter_code
_entity_poly.pdbx_strand_id
1 'polypeptide(L)'
;MPTFETCPRFAADLQHLTPDQRRRFRRVVLDAFVPDLRTGRQFRPGLRIKGVRRALGIYELTWAPDGRATWSYGRVVVAGLPHVVWHRIGTHDILDRPLAEGRLAGAGRVLVG
;
A
#
# COMPACT_ATOMS: atom_id res chain seq x y z
N MET A 1 -12.05 -6.65 -9.32
CA MET A 1 -11.45 -6.00 -8.13
C MET A 1 -9.95 -6.23 -8.24
N PRO A 2 -9.06 -5.24 -8.01
CA PRO A 2 -7.61 -5.48 -8.07
C PRO A 2 -7.21 -6.57 -7.08
N THR A 3 -6.08 -7.21 -7.32
CA THR A 3 -5.53 -8.22 -6.41
C THR A 3 -4.52 -7.57 -5.47
N PHE A 4 -4.50 -8.01 -4.21
CA PHE A 4 -3.62 -7.46 -3.19
C PHE A 4 -2.71 -8.53 -2.59
N GLU A 5 -1.46 -8.13 -2.39
CA GLU A 5 -0.47 -8.86 -1.61
C GLU A 5 0.02 -7.95 -0.50
N THR A 6 0.29 -8.52 0.69
CA THR A 6 0.94 -7.78 1.78
C THR A 6 2.29 -8.40 2.08
N CYS A 7 3.31 -7.55 2.25
CA CYS A 7 4.61 -7.97 2.78
C CYS A 7 4.50 -8.24 4.29
N PRO A 8 5.35 -9.11 4.88
CA PRO A 8 5.33 -9.39 6.32
C PRO A 8 5.43 -8.14 7.19
N ARG A 9 6.20 -7.15 6.74
CA ARG A 9 6.35 -5.88 7.46
C ARG A 9 5.05 -5.06 7.47
N PHE A 10 4.30 -5.06 6.37
CA PHE A 10 2.97 -4.44 6.33
C PHE A 10 2.03 -5.10 7.34
N ALA A 11 2.02 -6.44 7.40
CA ALA A 11 1.18 -7.17 8.36
C ALA A 11 1.55 -6.84 9.81
N ALA A 12 2.83 -6.71 10.13
CA ALA A 12 3.29 -6.27 11.45
C ALA A 12 2.89 -4.82 11.74
N ASP A 13 3.07 -3.89 10.81
CA ASP A 13 2.69 -2.49 11.04
C ASP A 13 1.16 -2.34 11.19
N LEU A 14 0.36 -3.12 10.45
CA LEU A 14 -1.10 -3.15 10.55
C LEU A 14 -1.60 -3.56 11.94
N GLN A 15 -0.85 -4.42 12.66
CA GLN A 15 -1.18 -4.82 14.02
C GLN A 15 -1.04 -3.67 15.01
N HIS A 16 -0.08 -2.76 14.78
CA HIS A 16 0.17 -1.59 15.64
C HIS A 16 -0.88 -0.48 15.47
N LEU A 17 -1.66 -0.50 14.39
CA LEU A 17 -2.74 0.46 14.20
C LEU A 17 -3.90 0.22 15.18
N THR A 18 -4.58 1.29 15.58
CA THR A 18 -5.85 1.16 16.30
C THR A 18 -6.94 0.59 15.37
N PRO A 19 -8.02 -0.01 15.93
CA PRO A 19 -9.15 -0.45 15.13
C PRO A 19 -9.73 0.64 14.22
N ASP A 20 -9.80 1.88 14.69
CA ASP A 20 -10.29 3.02 13.89
C ASP A 20 -9.36 3.38 12.74
N GLN A 21 -8.05 3.37 12.96
CA GLN A 21 -7.07 3.58 11.91
C GLN A 21 -7.16 2.50 10.83
N ARG A 22 -7.30 1.23 11.22
CA ARG A 22 -7.52 0.11 10.28
C ARG A 22 -8.80 0.29 9.46
N ARG A 23 -9.91 0.67 10.10
CA ARG A 23 -11.19 0.96 9.42
C ARG A 23 -11.05 2.10 8.43
N ARG A 24 -10.40 3.20 8.84
CA ARG A 24 -10.18 4.37 7.98
C ARG A 24 -9.31 4.02 6.78
N PHE A 25 -8.20 3.32 6.99
CA PHE A 25 -7.35 2.84 5.89
C PHE A 25 -8.14 1.98 4.90
N ARG A 26 -8.88 0.97 5.41
CA ARG A 26 -9.71 0.10 4.56
C ARG A 26 -10.72 0.89 3.75
N ARG A 27 -11.38 1.88 4.36
CA ARG A 27 -12.33 2.77 3.68
C ARG A 27 -11.66 3.54 2.54
N VAL A 28 -10.50 4.17 2.80
CA VAL A 28 -9.76 4.89 1.76
C VAL A 28 -9.33 3.96 0.62
N VAL A 29 -8.88 2.75 0.94
CA VAL A 29 -8.50 1.77 -0.08
C VAL A 29 -9.69 1.41 -0.97
N LEU A 30 -10.83 1.07 -0.38
CA LEU A 30 -12.00 0.60 -1.12
C LEU A 30 -12.74 1.72 -1.86
N ASP A 31 -12.85 2.91 -1.28
CA ASP A 31 -13.71 3.99 -1.78
C ASP A 31 -12.96 5.00 -2.66
N ALA A 32 -11.63 5.06 -2.55
CA ALA A 32 -10.82 6.01 -3.30
C ALA A 32 -9.73 5.34 -4.13
N PHE A 33 -8.87 4.55 -3.49
CA PHE A 33 -7.71 3.98 -4.18
C PHE A 33 -8.12 2.96 -5.27
N VAL A 34 -8.99 1.99 -4.93
CA VAL A 34 -9.43 0.94 -5.86
C VAL A 34 -10.17 1.49 -7.08
N PRO A 35 -11.14 2.41 -6.94
CA PRO A 35 -11.79 3.02 -8.09
C PRO A 35 -10.79 3.71 -9.02
N ASP A 36 -9.91 4.55 -8.46
CA ASP A 36 -8.94 5.31 -9.24
C ASP A 36 -7.95 4.36 -9.94
N LEU A 37 -7.45 3.34 -9.24
CA LEU A 37 -6.56 2.30 -9.77
C LEU A 37 -7.20 1.55 -10.94
N ARG A 38 -8.49 1.20 -10.85
CA ARG A 38 -9.21 0.46 -11.91
C ARG A 38 -9.40 1.28 -13.17
N THR A 39 -9.59 2.60 -13.04
CA THR A 39 -9.74 3.46 -14.22
C THR A 39 -8.43 3.65 -14.97
N GLY A 40 -7.27 3.36 -14.34
CA GLY A 40 -5.95 3.63 -14.90
C GLY A 40 -5.69 5.12 -15.14
N ARG A 41 -6.58 6.01 -14.66
CA ARG A 41 -6.44 7.46 -14.72
C ARG A 41 -5.60 7.95 -13.54
N GLN A 42 -5.48 9.27 -13.45
CA GLN A 42 -4.83 9.93 -12.33
C GLN A 42 -5.59 9.66 -11.01
N PHE A 43 -4.85 9.33 -9.97
CA PHE A 43 -5.40 9.26 -8.62
C PHE A 43 -5.86 10.62 -8.13
N ARG A 44 -6.96 10.65 -7.36
CA ARG A 44 -7.46 11.90 -6.79
C ARG A 44 -6.40 12.59 -5.92
N PRO A 45 -6.31 13.93 -5.93
CA PRO A 45 -5.29 14.67 -5.19
C PRO A 45 -5.25 14.37 -3.69
N GLY A 46 -6.39 14.04 -3.09
CA GLY A 46 -6.50 13.70 -1.67
C GLY A 46 -5.68 12.48 -1.24
N LEU A 47 -5.38 11.55 -2.16
CA LEU A 47 -4.51 10.40 -1.88
C LEU A 47 -3.02 10.77 -1.84
N ARG A 48 -2.65 11.94 -2.38
CA ARG A 48 -1.27 12.46 -2.41
C ARG A 48 -0.25 11.41 -2.86
N ILE A 49 -0.60 10.65 -3.89
CA ILE A 49 0.26 9.58 -4.40
C ILE A 49 1.50 10.17 -5.04
N LYS A 50 2.67 9.71 -4.58
CA LYS A 50 3.99 10.15 -5.05
C LYS A 50 4.98 8.99 -5.03
N GLY A 51 5.96 9.02 -5.91
CA GLY A 51 7.09 8.07 -5.87
C GLY A 51 7.99 8.31 -4.67
N VAL A 52 8.51 7.24 -4.07
CA VAL A 52 9.49 7.31 -2.99
C VAL A 52 10.88 7.52 -3.60
N ARG A 53 11.54 8.65 -3.30
CA ARG A 53 12.79 9.06 -3.96
C ARG A 53 13.92 8.04 -3.91
N ARG A 54 14.04 7.29 -2.81
CA ARG A 54 15.11 6.28 -2.60
C ARG A 54 14.68 4.85 -2.96
N ALA A 55 13.47 4.66 -3.51
CA ALA A 55 12.96 3.35 -3.87
C ALA A 55 12.12 3.41 -5.16
N LEU A 56 12.75 3.10 -6.29
CA LEU A 56 12.11 3.10 -7.60
C LEU A 56 10.93 2.11 -7.66
N GLY A 57 9.82 2.54 -8.26
CA GLY A 57 8.60 1.72 -8.39
C GLY A 57 7.80 1.57 -7.08
N ILE A 58 8.27 2.17 -5.97
CA ILE A 58 7.51 2.28 -4.73
C ILE A 58 6.82 3.65 -4.68
N TYR A 59 5.55 3.62 -4.35
CA TYR A 59 4.70 4.78 -4.20
C TYR A 59 4.26 4.91 -2.74
N GLU A 60 4.14 6.15 -2.28
CA GLU A 60 3.50 6.51 -1.02
C GLU A 60 2.08 6.98 -1.30
N LEU A 61 1.13 6.66 -0.44
CA LEU A 61 -0.19 7.27 -0.39
C LEU A 61 -0.51 7.80 1.02
N THR A 62 -1.36 8.81 1.08
CA THR A 62 -1.92 9.38 2.31
C THR A 62 -3.34 8.88 2.52
N TRP A 63 -3.62 8.25 3.68
CA TRP A 63 -4.96 7.74 4.03
C TRP A 63 -5.60 8.41 5.26
N ALA A 64 -4.83 9.25 5.97
CA ALA A 64 -5.28 10.12 7.05
C ALA A 64 -4.29 11.30 7.15
N PRO A 65 -4.59 12.37 7.91
CA PRO A 65 -3.65 13.49 8.09
C PRO A 65 -2.23 13.00 8.50
N ASP A 66 -2.18 12.08 9.45
CA ASP A 66 -1.00 11.37 9.96
C ASP A 66 -0.73 10.04 9.24
N GLY A 67 -1.72 9.44 8.60
CA GLY A 67 -1.62 8.12 7.98
C GLY A 67 -0.89 8.09 6.64
N ARG A 68 0.10 7.20 6.51
CA ARG A 68 0.82 6.88 5.27
C ARG A 68 0.82 5.38 5.00
N ALA A 69 0.92 5.01 3.72
CA ALA A 69 1.17 3.63 3.31
C ALA A 69 2.06 3.62 2.07
N THR A 70 2.92 2.62 1.95
CA THR A 70 3.75 2.41 0.77
C THR A 70 3.35 1.16 0.02
N TRP A 71 3.37 1.22 -1.30
CA TRP A 71 2.92 0.15 -2.18
C TRP A 71 3.66 0.16 -3.50
N SER A 72 3.62 -0.94 -4.25
CA SER A 72 4.12 -1.02 -5.62
C SER A 72 3.17 -1.84 -6.49
N TYR A 73 3.30 -1.69 -7.80
CA TYR A 73 2.73 -2.67 -8.72
C TYR A 73 3.50 -3.99 -8.62
N GLY A 74 2.79 -5.09 -8.44
CA GLY A 74 3.36 -6.43 -8.50
C GLY A 74 3.15 -7.08 -9.86
N ARG A 75 3.60 -8.32 -10.01
CA ARG A 75 3.29 -9.12 -11.21
C ARG A 75 1.78 -9.37 -11.27
N VAL A 76 1.20 -9.25 -12.46
CA VAL A 76 -0.22 -9.53 -12.69
C VAL A 76 -0.53 -10.97 -12.28
N VAL A 77 -1.44 -11.12 -11.31
CA VAL A 77 -1.92 -12.44 -10.84
C VAL A 77 -3.17 -12.88 -11.59
N VAL A 78 -4.05 -11.92 -11.94
CA VAL A 78 -5.26 -12.15 -12.72
C VAL A 78 -5.20 -11.27 -13.96
N ALA A 79 -5.35 -11.88 -15.14
CA ALA A 79 -5.24 -11.19 -16.42
C ALA A 79 -6.17 -9.96 -16.49
N GLY A 80 -5.63 -8.83 -16.94
CA GLY A 80 -6.38 -7.58 -17.06
C GLY A 80 -6.63 -6.83 -15.74
N LEU A 81 -6.18 -7.36 -14.59
CA LEU A 81 -6.33 -6.70 -13.30
C LEU A 81 -4.98 -6.25 -12.73
N PRO A 82 -4.87 -4.99 -12.26
CA PRO A 82 -3.68 -4.56 -11.58
C PRO A 82 -3.48 -5.36 -10.28
N HIS A 83 -2.21 -5.69 -10.00
CA HIS A 83 -1.79 -6.32 -8.76
C HIS A 83 -1.01 -5.32 -7.91
N VAL A 84 -1.42 -5.15 -6.65
CA VAL A 84 -0.83 -4.19 -5.72
C VAL A 84 -0.16 -4.95 -4.58
N VAL A 85 1.10 -4.61 -4.32
CA VAL A 85 1.87 -5.14 -3.20
C VAL A 85 2.01 -4.04 -2.15
N TRP A 86 1.48 -4.27 -0.96
CA TRP A 86 1.58 -3.36 0.18
C TRP A 86 2.86 -3.63 0.98
N HIS A 87 3.67 -2.59 1.19
CA HIS A 87 4.97 -2.69 1.84
C HIS A 87 4.95 -2.27 3.31
N ARG A 88 4.40 -1.09 3.60
CA ARG A 88 4.32 -0.50 4.96
C ARG A 88 3.01 0.27 5.13
N ILE A 89 2.54 0.38 6.37
CA ILE A 89 1.39 1.22 6.75
C ILE A 89 1.60 1.79 8.14
N GLY A 90 1.17 3.02 8.39
CA GLY A 90 1.15 3.56 9.74
C GLY A 90 0.92 5.06 9.76
N THR A 91 1.18 5.67 10.92
CA THR A 91 1.21 7.12 11.10
C THR A 91 2.52 7.71 10.55
N HIS A 92 2.84 8.99 10.80
CA HIS A 92 4.05 9.64 10.26
C HIS A 92 5.35 8.88 10.58
N ASP A 93 5.36 8.12 11.69
CA ASP A 93 6.51 7.34 12.17
C ASP A 93 6.99 6.24 11.20
N ILE A 94 6.20 5.86 10.19
CA ILE A 94 6.64 4.83 9.23
C ILE A 94 7.75 5.31 8.29
N LEU A 95 7.88 6.63 8.10
CA LEU A 95 8.90 7.23 7.25
C LEU A 95 10.26 7.32 7.94
N ASP A 96 10.30 7.22 9.28
CA ASP A 96 11.52 7.34 10.07
C ASP A 96 12.33 6.02 10.13
N ARG A 97 11.76 4.91 9.63
CA ARG A 97 12.47 3.61 9.53
C ARG A 97 12.85 3.31 8.09
N PRO A 98 14.15 3.06 7.80
CA PRO A 98 14.61 2.80 6.43
C PRO A 98 13.88 1.61 5.80
N LEU A 99 13.52 1.78 4.52
CA LEU A 99 12.95 0.73 3.65
C LEU A 99 13.97 -0.35 3.25
N ALA A 100 15.24 -0.17 3.64
CA ALA A 100 16.36 -0.99 3.20
C ALA A 100 16.56 -2.22 4.08
N GLU A 101 15.76 -3.25 3.82
CA GLU A 101 16.21 -4.65 3.89
C GLU A 101 15.72 -5.32 2.62
N GLY A 102 16.61 -5.36 1.63
CA GLY A 102 16.36 -6.01 0.36
C GLY A 102 16.43 -7.51 0.48
N ARG A 103 15.40 -8.21 -0.01
CA ARG A 103 15.60 -9.29 -0.98
C ARG A 103 14.28 -9.61 -1.67
N LEU A 104 14.30 -9.56 -2.99
CA LEU A 104 13.44 -10.41 -3.80
C LEU A 104 13.77 -11.86 -3.43
N ALA A 105 13.02 -12.46 -2.52
CA ALA A 105 13.01 -13.90 -2.29
C ALA A 105 11.68 -14.26 -1.63
N GLY A 106 10.91 -15.12 -2.29
CA GLY A 106 9.61 -15.55 -1.80
C GLY A 106 9.71 -16.29 -0.48
N ALA A 107 9.00 -15.80 0.53
CA ALA A 107 8.51 -16.56 1.66
C ALA A 107 7.50 -15.69 2.42
N GLY A 108 6.25 -16.15 2.58
CA GLY A 108 5.26 -15.54 3.47
C GLY A 108 4.41 -14.42 2.88
N ARG A 109 3.92 -14.56 1.64
CA ARG A 109 2.95 -13.64 1.03
C ARG A 109 1.53 -14.07 1.38
N VAL A 110 0.79 -13.21 2.08
CA VAL A 110 -0.64 -13.43 2.32
C VAL A 110 -1.43 -12.67 1.27
N LEU A 111 -2.15 -13.41 0.43
CA LEU A 111 -3.17 -12.86 -0.46
C LEU A 111 -4.37 -12.45 0.39
N VAL A 112 -4.71 -11.16 0.36
CA VAL A 112 -5.94 -10.67 0.97
C VAL A 112 -6.93 -10.43 -0.17
N GLY A 113 -7.96 -11.27 -0.23
CA GLY A 113 -9.08 -11.17 -1.17
C GLY A 113 -10.06 -10.07 -0.83
#